data_AF-A0A962VYH7-F1
#
_entry.id   AF-A0A962VYH7-F1
#
_cell.length_a   1.000
_cell.length_b   1.000
_cell.length_c   1.000
_cell.angle_alpha   90.00
_cell.angle_beta   90.00
_cell.angle_gamma   90.00
#
_symmetry.space_group_name_H-M   'P 1'
#
loop_
_entity.id
_entity.type
_entity.pdbx_description
1 polymer ?
#
loop_
_entity_poly.entity_id
_entity_poly.type
_entity_poly.pdbx_seq_one_letter_code
_entity_poly.pdbx_strand_id
1 'polypeptide(L)'
;RDVQARDHGGRITDALAEWLLRQEGEEAALQFLERELREYPTLLGLRRLVEIKLARGKGAEYADLRALHCISTQMLNGAARYRCGYCGFVVKSLHWWCPSCLQWSTIKPMPDLVMKTSA
;
A
#
# COMPACT_ATOMS: atom_id res chain seq x y z
N ARG A 1 26.64 -2.60 10.57
CA ARG A 1 25.66 -2.55 9.47
C ARG A 1 24.30 -2.67 10.12
N ASP A 2 23.73 -1.55 10.52
CA ASP A 2 22.40 -1.44 11.14
C ASP A 2 21.34 -1.90 10.14
N VAL A 3 21.11 -3.20 10.11
CA VAL A 3 20.04 -3.81 9.33
C VAL A 3 18.75 -3.60 10.12
N GLN A 4 17.79 -2.95 9.45
CA GLN A 4 16.39 -2.77 9.83
C GLN A 4 16.08 -1.63 10.81
N ALA A 5 16.12 -0.40 10.29
CA ALA A 5 14.95 0.46 10.50
C ALA A 5 13.71 -0.30 10.02
N ARG A 6 12.64 -0.33 10.81
CA ARG A 6 11.39 -1.01 10.44
C ARG A 6 10.94 -0.42 9.10
N ASP A 7 10.85 -1.23 8.06
CA ASP A 7 10.35 -0.78 6.76
C ASP A 7 8.84 -0.57 6.89
N HIS A 8 8.42 0.69 6.92
CA HIS A 8 7.02 1.11 7.05
C HIS A 8 6.31 1.24 5.69
N GLY A 9 6.88 0.66 4.63
CA GLY A 9 6.25 0.63 3.32
C GLY A 9 4.88 -0.05 3.38
N GLY A 10 3.89 0.49 2.65
CA GLY A 10 2.49 0.07 2.79
C GLY A 10 2.23 -1.43 2.60
N ARG A 11 3.11 -2.14 1.88
CA ARG A 11 3.04 -3.61 1.77
C ARG A 11 3.45 -4.34 3.03
N ILE A 12 4.47 -3.84 3.74
CA ILE A 12 4.93 -4.41 5.01
C ILE A 12 3.86 -4.14 6.07
N THR A 13 3.33 -2.92 6.12
CA THR A 13 2.21 -2.57 7.00
C THR A 13 0.98 -3.46 6.75
N ASP A 14 0.58 -3.65 5.49
CA ASP A 14 -0.55 -4.49 5.11
C ASP A 14 -0.34 -5.97 5.50
N ALA A 15 0.85 -6.51 5.21
CA ALA A 15 1.18 -7.90 5.55
C ALA A 15 1.23 -8.13 7.07
N LEU A 16 1.80 -7.19 7.83
CA LEU A 16 1.85 -7.28 9.29
C LEU A 16 0.45 -7.15 9.91
N ALA A 17 -0.39 -6.26 9.39
CA ALA A 17 -1.78 -6.14 9.83
C ALA A 17 -2.59 -7.42 9.54
N GLU A 18 -2.39 -8.05 8.38
CA GLU A 18 -3.02 -9.33 8.07
C GLU A 18 -2.55 -10.46 8.99
N TRP A 19 -1.26 -10.49 9.32
CA TRP A 19 -0.72 -11.44 10.27
C TRP A 19 -1.32 -11.24 11.67
N LEU A 20 -1.35 -10.00 12.17
CA LEU A 20 -1.97 -9.65 13.46
C LEU A 20 -3.45 -10.04 13.50
N LEU A 21 -4.18 -9.76 12.42
CA LEU A 21 -5.59 -10.11 12.30
C LEU A 21 -5.82 -11.62 12.48
N ARG A 22 -4.93 -12.45 11.94
CA ARG A 22 -5.03 -13.92 12.04
C ARG A 22 -4.59 -14.48 13.39
N GLN A 23 -3.59 -13.87 14.03
CA GLN A 23 -2.98 -14.41 15.25
C GLN A 23 -3.59 -13.84 16.53
N GLU A 24 -3.90 -12.53 16.52
CA GLU A 24 -4.27 -11.75 17.70
C GLU A 24 -5.68 -11.13 17.57
N GLY A 25 -6.29 -11.22 16.39
CA GLY A 25 -7.66 -10.78 16.13
C GLY A 25 -7.78 -9.33 15.64
N GLU A 26 -9.03 -8.91 15.44
CA GLU A 26 -9.37 -7.60 14.83
C GLU A 26 -8.88 -6.40 15.64
N GLU A 27 -9.06 -6.44 16.97
CA GLU A 27 -8.71 -5.32 17.87
C GLU A 27 -7.20 -5.01 17.81
N ALA A 28 -6.36 -6.06 17.82
CA ALA A 28 -4.91 -5.94 17.73
C ALA A 28 -4.47 -5.34 16.39
N ALA A 29 -5.05 -5.82 15.29
CA ALA A 29 -4.77 -5.31 13.95
C ALA A 29 -5.19 -3.83 13.79
N LEU A 30 -6.34 -3.44 14.34
CA LEU A 30 -6.82 -2.05 14.33
C LEU A 30 -5.92 -1.13 15.15
N GLN A 31 -5.56 -1.51 16.38
CA GLN A 31 -4.66 -0.72 17.22
C GLN A 31 -3.28 -0.53 16.56
N PHE A 32 -2.75 -1.58 15.93
CA PHE A 32 -1.53 -1.50 15.15
C PHE A 32 -1.67 -0.50 14.00
N LEU A 33 -2.69 -0.65 13.15
CA LEU A 33 -2.90 0.21 11.98
C LEU A 33 -3.13 1.68 12.37
N GLU A 34 -3.88 1.95 13.44
CA GLU A 34 -4.14 3.31 13.91
C GLU A 34 -2.88 4.01 14.44
N ARG A 35 -1.98 3.26 15.10
CA ARG A 35 -0.67 3.77 15.50
C ARG A 35 0.25 3.97 14.30
N GLU A 36 0.34 2.94 13.45
CA GLU A 36 1.26 2.93 12.30
C GLU A 36 0.92 4.03 11.29
N LEU A 37 -0.36 4.18 10.92
CA LEU A 37 -0.79 5.17 9.94
C LEU A 37 -0.69 6.62 10.43
N ARG A 38 -0.59 6.83 11.75
CA ARG A 38 -0.36 8.15 12.32
C ARG A 38 1.06 8.65 12.05
N GLU A 39 2.04 7.74 12.07
CA GLU A 39 3.45 8.06 11.81
C GLU A 39 3.82 7.85 10.35
N TYR A 40 3.27 6.83 9.70
CA TYR A 40 3.57 6.39 8.34
C TYR A 40 2.28 6.17 7.55
N PRO A 41 1.65 7.25 7.04
CA PRO A 41 0.41 7.14 6.30
C PRO A 41 0.64 6.42 4.95
N THR A 42 0.02 5.25 4.79
CA THR A 42 0.08 4.47 3.55
C THR A 42 -1.31 4.13 3.04
N LEU A 43 -1.52 4.21 1.72
CA LEU A 43 -2.83 3.93 1.12
C LEU A 43 -3.25 2.46 1.28
N LEU A 44 -2.28 1.54 1.26
CA LEU A 44 -2.51 0.13 1.55
C LEU A 44 -2.96 -0.09 2.98
N GLY A 45 -2.28 0.52 3.97
CA GLY A 45 -2.68 0.41 5.37
C GLY A 45 -4.05 1.05 5.62
N LEU A 46 -4.34 2.21 5.01
CA LEU A 46 -5.67 2.83 5.09
C LEU A 46 -6.76 1.91 4.55
N ARG A 47 -6.56 1.31 3.36
CA ARG A 47 -7.51 0.36 2.79
C ARG A 47 -7.75 -0.81 3.74
N ARG A 48 -6.69 -1.40 4.31
CA ARG A 48 -6.80 -2.51 5.26
C ARG A 48 -7.59 -2.11 6.52
N LEU A 49 -7.34 -0.93 7.07
CA LEU A 49 -8.08 -0.41 8.23
C LEU A 49 -9.57 -0.31 7.91
N VAL A 50 -9.93 0.24 6.75
CA VAL A 50 -11.32 0.35 6.30
C VAL A 50 -11.95 -1.03 6.10
N GLU A 51 -11.21 -2.00 5.52
CA GLU A 51 -11.68 -3.38 5.34
C GLU A 51 -12.05 -4.05 6.66
N ILE A 52 -11.19 -3.93 7.68
CA ILE A 52 -11.45 -4.50 9.01
C ILE A 52 -12.67 -3.82 9.65
N LYS A 53 -12.78 -2.47 9.59
CA LYS A 53 -13.94 -1.75 10.14
C LYS A 53 -15.25 -2.10 9.42
N LEU A 54 -15.22 -2.34 8.11
CA LEU A 54 -16.37 -2.79 7.33
C LEU A 54 -16.79 -4.24 7.65
N ALA A 55 -15.86 -5.10 8.07
CA ALA A 55 -16.18 -6.47 8.46
C ALA A 55 -16.96 -6.51 9.79
N ARG A 56 -16.66 -5.59 10.72
CA ARG A 56 -17.28 -5.49 12.05
C ARG A 56 -18.74 -5.04 12.04
N GLY A 57 -19.15 -4.23 11.05
CA GLY A 57 -20.46 -3.61 11.03
C GLY A 57 -21.19 -3.71 9.69
N LYS A 58 -22.52 -3.92 9.75
CA LYS A 58 -23.40 -3.94 8.59
C LYS A 58 -24.52 -2.92 8.81
N GLY A 59 -24.60 -1.92 7.93
CA GLY A 59 -25.61 -0.86 8.02
C GLY A 59 -25.43 0.25 7.00
N ALA A 60 -26.42 1.14 6.91
CA ALA A 60 -26.38 2.35 6.10
C ALA A 60 -25.27 3.32 6.56
N GLU A 61 -24.96 3.33 7.86
CA GLU A 61 -23.89 4.13 8.49
C GLU A 61 -22.48 3.83 7.95
N TYR A 62 -22.28 2.68 7.28
CA TYR A 62 -21.01 2.29 6.67
C TYR A 62 -20.92 2.68 5.18
N ALA A 63 -21.87 3.46 4.65
CA ALA A 63 -21.84 3.89 3.25
C ALA A 63 -20.56 4.68 2.91
N ASP A 64 -20.15 5.58 3.80
CA ASP A 64 -18.94 6.38 3.61
C ASP A 64 -17.67 5.52 3.62
N LEU A 65 -17.61 4.53 4.51
CA LEU A 65 -16.49 3.58 4.56
C LEU A 65 -16.42 2.71 3.28
N ARG A 66 -17.57 2.32 2.71
CA ARG A 66 -17.60 1.63 1.41
C ARG A 66 -17.11 2.53 0.27
N ALA A 67 -17.48 3.81 0.28
CA ALA A 67 -16.99 4.76 -0.71
C ALA A 67 -15.46 4.94 -0.60
N LEU A 68 -14.93 5.10 0.61
CA LEU A 68 -13.48 5.18 0.86
C LEU A 68 -12.75 3.91 0.44
N HIS A 69 -13.32 2.73 0.68
CA HIS A 69 -12.78 1.45 0.21
C HIS A 69 -12.71 1.40 -1.32
N CYS A 70 -13.78 1.81 -2.00
CA CYS A 70 -13.84 1.83 -3.46
C CYS A 70 -12.79 2.78 -4.05
N ILE A 71 -12.72 4.02 -3.56
CA ILE A 71 -11.78 5.04 -4.03
C ILE A 71 -10.33 4.57 -3.79
N SER A 72 -10.01 4.13 -2.57
CA SER A 72 -8.65 3.65 -2.26
C SER A 72 -8.24 2.47 -3.14
N THR A 73 -9.17 1.55 -3.45
CA THR A 73 -8.93 0.43 -4.37
C THR A 73 -8.65 0.90 -5.79
N GLN A 74 -9.42 1.88 -6.31
CA GLN A 74 -9.18 2.46 -7.63
C GLN A 74 -7.80 3.13 -7.72
N MET A 75 -7.42 3.90 -6.70
CA MET A 75 -6.11 4.53 -6.61
C MET A 75 -4.98 3.49 -6.61
N LEU A 76 -5.13 2.41 -5.84
CA LEU A 76 -4.16 1.30 -5.79
C LEU A 76 -4.02 0.58 -7.12
N ASN A 77 -5.13 0.40 -7.85
CA ASN A 77 -5.13 -0.24 -9.16
C ASN A 77 -4.46 0.64 -10.23
N GLY A 78 -4.60 1.96 -10.13
CA GLY A 78 -3.98 2.93 -11.04
C GLY A 78 -2.49 3.18 -10.78
N ALA A 79 -2.04 2.99 -9.55
CA ALA A 79 -0.69 3.32 -9.15
C ALA A 79 0.38 2.45 -9.82
N ALA A 80 1.46 3.10 -10.23
CA ALA A 80 2.67 2.40 -10.62
C ALA A 80 3.42 1.96 -9.36
N ARG A 81 4.17 0.86 -9.46
CA ARG A 81 4.82 0.21 -8.30
C ARG A 81 6.34 0.25 -8.37
N TYR A 82 6.87 0.46 -9.57
CA TYR A 82 8.31 0.52 -9.79
C TYR A 82 8.66 1.66 -10.72
N ARG A 83 9.82 2.26 -10.49
CA ARG A 83 10.39 3.31 -11.30
C ARG A 83 11.82 2.95 -11.69
N CYS A 84 12.18 3.21 -12.94
CA CYS A 84 13.56 3.18 -13.39
C CYS A 84 14.31 4.36 -12.75
N GLY A 85 15.36 4.09 -11.97
CA GLY A 85 16.22 5.11 -11.37
C GLY A 85 17.10 5.85 -12.39
N TYR A 86 17.18 5.37 -13.64
CA TYR A 86 17.96 6.00 -14.70
C TYR A 86 17.11 6.97 -15.55
N CYS A 87 16.00 6.50 -16.14
CA CYS A 87 15.18 7.33 -17.04
C CYS A 87 13.81 7.73 -16.48
N GLY A 88 13.45 7.30 -15.27
CA GLY A 88 12.16 7.62 -14.67
C GLY A 88 10.96 6.82 -15.19
N PHE A 89 11.15 5.87 -16.12
CA PHE A 89 10.07 5.00 -16.62
C PHE A 89 9.35 4.25 -15.49
N VAL A 90 8.01 4.32 -15.47
CA VAL A 90 7.18 3.79 -14.38
C VAL A 90 6.33 2.61 -14.84
N VAL A 91 6.33 1.53 -14.06
CA VAL A 91 5.62 0.28 -14.38
C VAL A 91 4.94 -0.33 -13.16
N LYS A 92 3.93 -1.16 -13.40
CA LYS A 92 3.21 -1.89 -12.34
C LYS A 92 3.91 -3.19 -11.91
N SER A 93 4.69 -3.79 -12.80
CA SER A 93 5.40 -5.04 -12.57
C SER A 93 6.91 -4.83 -12.65
N LEU A 94 7.67 -5.62 -11.88
CA LEU A 94 9.13 -5.55 -11.92
C LEU A 94 9.62 -6.05 -13.29
N HIS A 95 10.46 -5.26 -13.93
CA HIS A 95 11.20 -5.67 -15.11
C HIS A 95 12.69 -5.57 -14.79
N TRP A 96 13.42 -6.66 -15.00
CA TRP A 96 14.87 -6.69 -14.79
C TRP A 96 15.61 -5.80 -15.79
N TRP A 97 15.02 -5.63 -16.97
CA TRP A 97 15.49 -4.76 -18.04
C TRP A 97 14.48 -3.64 -18.27
N CYS A 98 14.93 -2.39 -18.33
CA CYS A 98 14.05 -1.25 -18.54
C CYS A 98 13.62 -1.13 -20.01
N PRO A 99 12.32 -1.22 -20.35
CA PRO A 99 11.85 -1.11 -21.74
C PRO A 99 12.09 0.26 -22.39
N SER A 100 12.34 1.31 -21.61
CA SER A 100 12.52 2.68 -22.10
C SER A 100 13.98 3.03 -22.36
N CYS A 101 14.89 2.78 -21.41
CA CYS A 101 16.31 3.12 -21.54
C CYS A 101 17.23 1.92 -21.79
N LEU A 102 16.65 0.72 -21.88
CA LEU A 102 17.34 -0.55 -22.17
C LEU A 102 18.42 -0.94 -21.15
N GLN A 103 18.40 -0.32 -19.96
CA GLN A 103 19.35 -0.60 -18.88
C GLN A 103 18.86 -1.74 -17.99
N TRP A 104 19.78 -2.58 -17.54
CA TRP A 104 19.53 -3.65 -16.58
C TRP A 104 19.55 -3.15 -15.14
N SER A 105 18.75 -3.77 -14.27
CA SER A 105 18.78 -3.58 -12.81
C SER A 105 18.51 -2.14 -12.31
N THR A 106 17.91 -1.30 -13.15
CA THR A 106 17.59 0.10 -12.83
C THR A 106 16.20 0.29 -12.24
N ILE A 107 15.29 -0.67 -12.41
CA ILE A 107 13.90 -0.57 -11.93
C ILE A 107 13.84 -0.95 -10.44
N LYS A 108 13.38 -0.02 -9.60
CA LYS A 108 13.28 -0.18 -8.15
C LYS A 108 11.84 0.02 -7.66
N PRO A 109 11.42 -0.63 -6.55
CA PRO A 109 10.13 -0.36 -5.92
C PRO A 109 10.02 1.11 -5.53
N MET A 110 8.83 1.68 -5.68
CA MET A 110 8.54 3.02 -5.16
C MET A 110 7.98 2.92 -3.73
N PRO A 111 8.41 3.81 -2.81
CA PRO A 111 7.90 3.85 -1.44
C PRO A 111 6.46 4.37 -1.36
N ASP A 112 6.08 5.27 -2.27
CA ASP A 112 4.77 5.93 -2.33
C ASP A 112 4.03 5.63 -3.65
N LEU A 113 2.69 5.71 -3.60
CA LEU A 113 1.87 5.57 -4.80
C LEU A 113 1.99 6.84 -5.64
N VAL A 114 2.81 6.77 -6.68
CA VAL A 114 2.77 7.76 -7.74
C VAL A 114 1.67 7.39 -8.72
N MET A 115 0.63 8.23 -8.76
CA MET A 115 -0.43 8.10 -9.77
C MET A 115 0.20 8.21 -11.15
N LYS A 116 -0.17 7.31 -12.05
CA LYS A 116 0.21 7.46 -13.45
C LYS A 116 -0.54 8.70 -13.95
N THR A 117 0.14 9.81 -14.20
CA THR A 117 -0.43 10.90 -14.97
C THR A 117 -0.73 10.32 -16.35
N SER A 118 -2.03 10.16 -16.65
CA SER A 118 -2.49 9.93 -18.01
C SER A 118 -2.07 11.14 -18.83
N ALA A 119 -1.15 10.92 -19.77
CA ALA A 119 -0.93 11.82 -20.90
C ALA A 119 -2.17 11.80 -21.81
#